data_AF-A0A1V1TUM7-F1
#
_entry.id   AF-A0A1V1TUM7-F1
#
_cell.length_a   1.000
_cell.length_b   1.000
_cell.length_c   1.000
_cell.angle_alpha   90.00
_cell.angle_beta   90.00
_cell.angle_gamma   90.00
#
_symmetry.space_group_name_H-M   'P 1'
#
loop_
_entity.id
_entity.type
_entity.pdbx_description
1 polymer ?
#
loop_
_entity_poly.entity_id
_entity_poly.type
_entity_poly.pdbx_seq_one_letter_code
_entity_poly.pdbx_strand_id
1 'polypeptide(L)'
;MIGSQNQGSRADDYIFEADDVDTQYSFLSAEGPARSSSPNFKLAAVSSRRVNGLVDPDSDFRPVAELERVDGDVIVAFLSGNGVLFHQALDDDWYQATVPSFTLNHKRGAKTGLKYRPLDAASPMGCVQQMQWCNSAYPRDRGCGPLASTYDAFLGAAPLFNLTSDEVHGVNSSRPFSSKAAGARLIWPALVLLGSPAASFDRVIANLGSRKYRSAGHTSFSVFGLSFVVLFGAVTIGTSFLLEHLLSCLSRRHKDRQYADLEWVTNGAIQLHRLAHEERGQSSWLRCDREVPINNAEALLPILDISDPHHPTLT
;
A
#
# COMPACT_ATOMS: atom_id res chain seq x y z
N MET A 1 0.78 -8.91 -29.10
CA MET A 1 1.48 -7.86 -29.86
C MET A 1 1.32 -6.52 -29.13
N ILE A 2 2.17 -6.16 -28.15
CA ILE A 2 2.41 -4.77 -27.64
C ILE A 2 3.73 -4.63 -26.81
N GLY A 3 4.74 -3.95 -27.37
CA GLY A 3 5.78 -3.11 -26.72
C GLY A 3 6.86 -3.70 -25.80
N SER A 4 8.13 -3.63 -26.24
CA SER A 4 9.36 -3.72 -25.42
C SER A 4 9.77 -2.35 -24.87
N GLN A 5 10.29 -2.29 -23.64
CA GLN A 5 10.94 -1.08 -23.11
C GLN A 5 12.35 -0.94 -23.69
N ASN A 6 12.58 0.11 -24.48
CA ASN A 6 13.89 0.74 -24.55
C ASN A 6 13.75 2.25 -24.72
N GLN A 7 14.50 2.99 -23.91
CA GLN A 7 14.62 4.44 -23.95
C GLN A 7 15.16 4.87 -25.32
N GLY A 8 14.37 5.63 -26.08
CA GLY A 8 14.82 6.33 -27.29
C GLY A 8 13.90 6.12 -28.48
N SER A 9 12.92 7.03 -28.61
CA SER A 9 12.17 7.35 -29.84
C SER A 9 11.68 6.19 -30.72
N ARG A 10 10.41 5.80 -30.58
CA ARG A 10 9.40 5.78 -31.67
C ARG A 10 8.06 5.28 -31.12
N ALA A 11 7.04 6.13 -31.15
CA ALA A 11 5.67 5.83 -30.70
C ALA A 11 4.88 4.91 -31.68
N ASP A 12 5.57 4.11 -32.49
CA ASP A 12 4.99 3.31 -33.58
C ASP A 12 5.18 1.80 -33.41
N ASP A 13 5.93 1.31 -32.40
CA ASP A 13 6.21 -0.13 -32.28
C ASP A 13 5.15 -0.85 -31.43
N TYR A 14 4.11 -1.35 -32.11
CA TYR A 14 3.02 -2.18 -31.58
C TYR A 14 3.43 -3.64 -31.28
N ILE A 15 4.73 -3.94 -31.14
CA ILE A 15 5.23 -5.32 -31.10
C ILE A 15 5.80 -5.64 -29.72
N PHE A 16 5.19 -6.62 -29.05
CA PHE A 16 5.77 -7.26 -27.87
C PHE A 16 6.63 -8.41 -28.36
N GLU A 17 7.91 -8.38 -28.02
CA GLU A 17 8.80 -9.49 -28.34
C GLU A 17 8.91 -10.43 -27.13
N ALA A 18 8.66 -11.72 -27.38
CA ALA A 18 8.85 -12.77 -26.41
C ALA A 18 9.71 -13.87 -27.05
N ASP A 19 10.53 -14.53 -26.22
CA ASP A 19 11.26 -15.72 -26.64
C ASP A 19 10.27 -16.75 -27.22
N ASP A 20 10.61 -17.41 -28.32
CA ASP A 20 9.75 -18.44 -28.89
C ASP A 20 9.46 -19.58 -27.89
N VAL A 21 8.30 -20.25 -28.02
CA VAL A 21 7.92 -21.34 -27.10
C VAL A 21 9.01 -22.41 -27.06
N ASP A 22 9.55 -22.83 -28.20
CA ASP A 22 10.54 -23.90 -28.23
C ASP A 22 11.85 -23.45 -27.57
N THR A 23 12.18 -22.16 -27.66
CA THR A 23 13.33 -21.56 -26.96
C THR A 23 13.12 -21.58 -25.44
N GLN A 24 11.93 -21.16 -24.97
CA GLN A 24 11.58 -21.14 -23.54
C GLN A 24 11.60 -22.54 -22.89
N TYR A 25 11.33 -23.58 -23.68
CA TYR A 25 11.25 -24.97 -23.24
C TYR A 25 12.38 -25.85 -23.79
N SER A 26 13.42 -25.25 -24.36
CA SER A 26 14.54 -25.95 -25.03
C SER A 26 15.25 -26.97 -24.13
N PHE A 27 15.30 -26.74 -22.82
CA PHE A 27 15.87 -27.67 -21.82
C PHE A 27 15.16 -29.03 -21.74
N LEU A 28 14.00 -29.17 -22.40
CA LEU A 28 13.26 -30.43 -22.51
C LEU A 28 13.68 -31.27 -23.72
N SER A 29 14.39 -30.70 -24.69
CA SER A 29 14.95 -31.47 -25.79
C SER A 29 16.19 -32.23 -25.34
N ALA A 30 16.44 -33.40 -25.95
CA ALA A 30 17.58 -34.26 -25.61
C ALA A 30 18.95 -33.58 -25.86
N GLU A 31 18.97 -32.55 -26.71
CA GLU A 31 20.15 -31.76 -27.08
C GLU A 31 20.15 -30.36 -26.43
N GLY A 32 19.16 -30.06 -25.59
CA GLY A 32 18.96 -28.75 -25.00
C GLY A 32 20.01 -28.44 -23.93
N PRO A 33 20.47 -27.17 -23.81
CA PRO A 33 21.37 -26.78 -22.74
C PRO A 33 20.68 -26.94 -21.37
N ALA A 34 21.45 -27.39 -20.37
CA ALA A 34 20.97 -27.42 -18.99
C ALA A 34 20.63 -25.99 -18.54
N ARG A 35 19.41 -25.80 -18.03
CA ARG A 35 18.92 -24.47 -17.67
C ARG A 35 19.67 -23.95 -16.44
N SER A 36 20.23 -22.76 -16.53
CA SER A 36 20.93 -22.08 -15.42
C SER A 36 19.99 -21.37 -14.45
N SER A 37 18.75 -21.09 -14.86
CA SER A 37 17.73 -20.37 -14.10
C SER A 37 16.53 -21.25 -13.76
N SER A 38 15.95 -21.06 -12.58
CA SER A 38 14.72 -21.77 -12.19
C SER A 38 13.54 -21.32 -13.08
N PRO A 39 12.67 -22.25 -13.52
CA PRO A 39 11.46 -21.90 -14.24
C PRO A 39 10.58 -20.94 -13.45
N ASN A 40 10.11 -19.88 -14.10
CA ASN A 40 9.19 -18.94 -13.50
C ASN A 40 8.46 -18.18 -14.59
N PHE A 41 7.19 -17.79 -14.37
CA PHE A 41 6.46 -16.99 -15.35
C PHE A 41 7.15 -15.64 -15.57
N LYS A 42 7.11 -15.15 -16.81
CA LYS A 42 7.46 -13.77 -17.14
C LYS A 42 6.16 -13.00 -17.38
N LEU A 43 6.04 -11.86 -16.72
CA LEU A 43 4.94 -10.93 -16.91
C LEU A 43 5.48 -9.62 -17.46
N ALA A 44 4.78 -9.08 -18.44
CA ALA A 44 4.95 -7.71 -18.88
C ALA A 44 3.58 -7.06 -19.01
N ALA A 45 3.51 -5.76 -18.86
CA ALA A 45 2.29 -5.01 -19.09
C ALA A 45 2.64 -3.66 -19.69
N VAL A 46 1.73 -3.17 -20.52
CA VAL A 46 1.82 -1.91 -21.24
C VAL A 46 0.46 -1.24 -21.18
N SER A 47 0.48 0.07 -21.08
CA SER A 47 -0.70 0.88 -20.81
C SER A 47 -0.84 2.01 -21.82
N SER A 48 -2.08 2.27 -22.22
CA SER A 48 -2.47 3.43 -23.00
C SER A 48 -3.43 4.27 -22.17
N ARG A 49 -3.00 5.48 -21.84
CA ARG A 49 -3.76 6.41 -21.03
C ARG A 49 -4.56 7.35 -21.90
N ARG A 50 -5.73 7.74 -21.43
CA ARG A 50 -6.54 8.78 -22.05
C ARG A 50 -6.68 10.02 -21.19
N VAL A 51 -6.52 11.16 -21.87
CA VAL A 51 -6.69 12.50 -21.32
C VAL A 51 -7.55 13.30 -22.29
N ASN A 52 -8.68 13.81 -21.80
CA ASN A 52 -9.70 14.53 -22.57
C ASN A 52 -10.17 13.75 -23.81
N GLY A 53 -10.38 12.43 -23.67
CA GLY A 53 -10.79 11.59 -24.78
C GLY A 53 -9.73 11.41 -25.88
N LEU A 54 -8.49 11.85 -25.68
CA LEU A 54 -7.36 11.60 -26.58
C LEU A 54 -6.33 10.69 -25.91
N VAL A 55 -5.56 9.95 -26.71
CA VAL A 55 -4.46 9.12 -26.17
C VAL A 55 -3.31 10.04 -25.73
N ASP A 56 -2.91 9.91 -24.48
CA ASP A 56 -1.80 10.65 -23.86
C ASP A 56 -0.48 10.32 -24.59
N PRO A 57 0.31 11.33 -25.03
CA PRO A 57 1.63 11.10 -25.64
C PRO A 57 2.59 10.29 -24.78
N ASP A 58 2.43 10.33 -23.46
CA ASP A 58 3.27 9.58 -22.51
C ASP A 58 2.79 8.13 -22.27
N SER A 59 1.83 7.65 -23.08
CA SER A 59 1.39 6.26 -23.08
C SER A 59 2.47 5.31 -23.61
N ASP A 60 2.50 4.06 -23.12
CA ASP A 60 3.43 3.04 -23.59
C ASP A 60 3.16 2.64 -25.05
N PHE A 61 1.90 2.75 -25.50
CA PHE A 61 1.49 2.46 -26.86
C PHE A 61 0.19 3.21 -27.26
N ARG A 62 -0.08 3.23 -28.57
CA ARG A 62 -1.35 3.70 -29.14
C ARG A 62 -2.21 2.51 -29.58
N PRO A 63 -3.45 2.34 -29.07
CA PRO A 63 -4.31 1.23 -29.44
C PRO A 63 -4.72 1.30 -30.92
N VAL A 64 -4.82 0.14 -31.56
CA VAL A 64 -5.51 -0.01 -32.86
C VAL A 64 -7.02 0.17 -32.67
N ALA A 65 -7.75 0.47 -33.75
CA ALA A 65 -9.18 0.79 -33.69
C ALA A 65 -10.03 -0.25 -32.94
N GLU A 66 -9.68 -1.54 -33.03
CA GLU A 66 -10.39 -2.63 -32.37
C GLU A 66 -10.15 -2.69 -30.86
N LEU A 67 -8.98 -2.23 -30.41
CA LEU A 67 -8.60 -2.18 -28.99
C LEU A 67 -8.84 -0.78 -28.40
N GLU A 68 -9.19 0.18 -29.25
CA GLU A 68 -9.44 1.55 -28.86
C GLU A 68 -10.74 1.67 -28.04
N ARG A 69 -10.61 2.13 -26.80
CA ARG A 69 -11.73 2.40 -25.90
C ARG A 69 -11.74 3.87 -25.54
N VAL A 70 -12.87 4.54 -25.72
CA VAL A 70 -13.04 5.98 -25.42
C VAL A 70 -13.39 6.25 -23.96
N ASP A 71 -13.83 5.22 -23.24
CA ASP A 71 -14.41 5.29 -21.90
C ASP A 71 -13.47 4.78 -20.80
N GLY A 72 -12.20 4.50 -21.11
CA GLY A 72 -11.25 3.96 -20.14
C GLY A 72 -9.80 3.96 -20.63
N ASP A 73 -8.88 3.69 -19.71
CA ASP A 73 -7.48 3.40 -20.04
C ASP A 73 -7.37 1.93 -20.48
N VAL A 74 -6.56 1.67 -21.51
CA VAL A 74 -6.37 0.32 -22.04
C VAL A 74 -5.06 -0.24 -21.54
N ILE A 75 -5.10 -1.43 -20.96
CA ILE A 75 -3.90 -2.11 -20.48
C ILE A 75 -3.83 -3.48 -21.12
N VAL A 76 -2.65 -3.90 -21.55
CA VAL A 76 -2.45 -5.27 -22.02
C VAL A 76 -1.32 -5.92 -21.24
N ALA A 77 -1.63 -7.07 -20.65
CA ALA A 77 -0.70 -7.88 -19.90
C ALA A 77 -0.30 -9.10 -20.74
N PHE A 78 1.01 -9.39 -20.79
CA PHE A 78 1.58 -10.55 -21.47
C PHE A 78 2.09 -11.53 -20.44
N LEU A 79 1.65 -12.78 -20.58
CA LEU A 79 2.10 -13.88 -19.74
C LEU A 79 2.89 -14.88 -20.58
N SER A 80 4.17 -15.04 -20.25
CA SER A 80 5.04 -16.05 -20.85
C SER A 80 5.32 -17.17 -19.85
N GLY A 81 5.19 -18.41 -20.31
CA GLY A 81 5.41 -19.61 -19.51
C GLY A 81 6.83 -19.72 -18.98
N ASN A 82 7.82 -19.29 -19.77
CA ASN A 82 9.24 -19.25 -19.46
C ASN A 82 9.72 -20.54 -18.76
N GLY A 83 9.33 -21.67 -19.34
CA GLY A 83 9.65 -23.03 -18.91
C GLY A 83 8.87 -23.58 -17.71
N VAL A 84 7.83 -22.88 -17.24
CA VAL A 84 6.92 -23.41 -16.23
C VAL A 84 6.04 -24.51 -16.84
N LEU A 85 5.87 -25.60 -16.10
CA LEU A 85 5.13 -26.78 -16.53
C LEU A 85 3.95 -27.05 -15.61
N PHE A 86 2.84 -27.47 -16.21
CA PHE A 86 1.59 -27.71 -15.53
C PHE A 86 1.39 -29.21 -15.30
N HIS A 87 0.80 -29.55 -14.16
CA HIS A 87 0.56 -30.95 -13.78
C HIS A 87 -0.68 -31.54 -14.47
N GLN A 88 -1.56 -30.68 -14.97
CA GLN A 88 -2.81 -31.00 -15.64
C GLN A 88 -2.97 -30.04 -16.81
N ALA A 89 -3.72 -30.44 -17.83
CA ALA A 89 -4.12 -29.54 -18.90
C ALA A 89 -4.97 -28.42 -18.30
N LEU A 90 -4.68 -27.17 -18.66
CA LEU A 90 -5.45 -26.02 -18.25
C LEU A 90 -5.91 -25.28 -19.50
N ASP A 91 -7.22 -25.35 -19.75
CA ASP A 91 -7.89 -24.65 -20.84
C ASP A 91 -8.57 -23.41 -20.24
N ASP A 92 -7.82 -22.32 -20.15
CA ASP A 92 -8.26 -21.02 -19.62
C ASP A 92 -7.82 -19.91 -20.57
N ASP A 93 -8.48 -18.76 -20.49
CA ASP A 93 -8.25 -17.65 -21.44
C ASP A 93 -6.81 -17.09 -21.42
N TRP A 94 -6.03 -17.33 -20.35
CA TRP A 94 -4.71 -16.72 -20.19
C TRP A 94 -3.54 -17.71 -20.23
N TYR A 95 -3.49 -18.72 -19.37
CA TYR A 95 -2.33 -19.62 -19.32
C TYR A 95 -2.32 -20.63 -20.47
N GLN A 96 -3.50 -21.08 -20.92
CA GLN A 96 -3.67 -22.00 -22.06
C GLN A 96 -2.67 -23.17 -22.06
N ALA A 97 -2.48 -23.81 -20.91
CA ALA A 97 -1.54 -24.91 -20.74
C ALA A 97 -2.11 -26.23 -21.25
N THR A 98 -2.38 -26.30 -22.55
CA THR A 98 -3.06 -27.43 -23.21
C THR A 98 -2.10 -28.36 -23.95
N VAL A 99 -0.86 -27.94 -24.22
CA VAL A 99 0.08 -28.72 -25.03
C VAL A 99 0.82 -29.75 -24.17
N PRO A 100 0.69 -31.06 -24.46
CA PRO A 100 1.42 -32.09 -23.73
C PRO A 100 2.92 -31.98 -24.02
N SER A 101 3.75 -32.06 -22.98
CA SER A 101 5.19 -31.81 -23.07
C SER A 101 6.01 -33.07 -22.83
N PHE A 102 6.19 -33.51 -21.59
CA PHE A 102 6.96 -34.73 -21.27
C PHE A 102 6.44 -35.41 -20.00
N THR A 103 6.84 -36.67 -19.84
CA THR A 103 6.47 -37.48 -18.67
C THR A 103 7.62 -37.49 -17.67
N LEU A 104 7.37 -37.02 -16.45
CA LEU A 104 8.35 -37.10 -15.36
C LEU A 104 8.24 -38.47 -14.66
N ASN A 105 9.34 -39.23 -14.70
CA ASN A 105 9.48 -40.48 -13.94
C ASN A 105 10.03 -40.16 -12.54
N HIS A 106 9.19 -40.24 -11.49
CA HIS A 106 9.68 -40.15 -10.12
C HIS A 106 10.35 -41.46 -9.71
N LYS A 107 11.64 -41.40 -9.32
CA LYS A 107 12.45 -42.57 -8.87
C LYS A 107 11.93 -43.23 -7.56
N ARG A 108 10.86 -42.72 -6.93
CA ARG A 108 10.27 -43.25 -5.68
C ARG A 108 8.76 -43.38 -5.84
N GLY A 109 8.29 -44.46 -6.47
CA GLY A 109 6.92 -45.00 -6.32
C GLY A 109 5.72 -44.10 -6.64
N ALA A 110 5.92 -42.88 -7.15
CA ALA A 110 4.86 -41.93 -7.45
C ALA A 110 4.63 -41.85 -8.97
N LYS A 111 3.35 -41.88 -9.34
CA LYS A 111 2.81 -41.94 -10.71
C LYS A 111 3.59 -41.08 -11.71
N THR A 112 3.88 -41.67 -12.87
CA THR A 112 4.25 -40.95 -14.09
C THR A 112 3.13 -39.98 -14.44
N GLY A 113 3.44 -38.68 -14.42
CA GLY A 113 2.48 -37.63 -14.73
C GLY A 113 2.90 -36.91 -16.00
N LEU A 114 2.05 -36.95 -17.02
CA LEU A 114 2.19 -36.10 -18.20
C LEU A 114 2.15 -34.63 -17.77
N LYS A 115 3.14 -33.85 -18.20
CA LYS A 115 3.17 -32.41 -17.98
C LYS A 115 2.70 -31.66 -19.21
N TYR A 116 2.15 -30.48 -18.97
CA TYR A 116 1.64 -29.61 -20.01
C TYR A 116 2.42 -28.29 -20.03
N ARG A 117 2.53 -27.69 -21.20
CA ARG A 117 3.10 -26.35 -21.41
C ARG A 117 2.06 -25.45 -22.09
N PRO A 118 2.21 -24.11 -21.99
CA PRO A 118 1.40 -23.17 -22.74
C PRO A 118 1.42 -23.44 -24.24
N LEU A 119 0.29 -23.13 -24.88
CA LEU A 119 0.14 -23.15 -26.33
C LEU A 119 1.02 -22.08 -27.00
N ASP A 120 0.92 -20.85 -26.53
CA ASP A 120 1.59 -19.68 -27.10
C ASP A 120 2.82 -19.23 -26.29
N ALA A 121 3.75 -18.55 -26.95
CA ALA A 121 4.99 -18.03 -26.36
C ALA A 121 4.71 -16.98 -25.27
N ALA A 122 3.74 -16.11 -25.56
CA ALA A 122 3.24 -15.12 -24.63
C ALA A 122 1.74 -14.90 -24.91
N SER A 123 0.92 -15.13 -23.91
CA SER A 123 -0.53 -14.95 -23.99
C SER A 123 -0.91 -13.53 -23.56
N PRO A 124 -1.50 -12.71 -24.47
CA PRO A 124 -1.98 -11.37 -24.14
C PRO A 124 -3.37 -11.40 -23.48
N MET A 125 -3.55 -10.59 -22.44
CA MET A 125 -4.85 -10.28 -21.85
C MET A 125 -5.06 -8.77 -21.85
N GLY A 126 -6.11 -8.32 -22.53
CA GLY A 126 -6.53 -6.92 -22.53
C GLY A 126 -7.47 -6.59 -21.39
N CYS A 127 -7.23 -5.46 -20.73
CA CYS A 127 -8.03 -4.90 -19.64
C CYS A 127 -8.43 -3.47 -19.98
N VAL A 128 -9.65 -3.09 -19.62
CA VAL A 128 -10.12 -1.70 -19.66
C VAL A 128 -10.26 -1.21 -18.24
N GLN A 129 -9.52 -0.18 -17.87
CA GLN A 129 -9.60 0.44 -16.56
C GLN A 129 -10.49 1.67 -16.63
N GLN A 130 -11.56 1.64 -15.84
CA GLN A 130 -12.48 2.76 -15.68
C GLN A 130 -12.57 3.13 -14.20
N MET A 131 -12.63 4.42 -13.93
CA MET A 131 -12.79 4.96 -12.59
C MET A 131 -13.97 5.92 -12.55
N GLN A 132 -14.58 6.02 -11.38
CA GLN A 132 -15.62 7.00 -11.09
C GLN A 132 -15.39 7.57 -9.69
N TRP A 133 -15.43 8.89 -9.58
CA TRP A 133 -15.37 9.58 -8.30
C TRP A 133 -16.76 10.01 -7.86
N CYS A 134 -17.09 9.72 -6.60
CA CYS A 134 -18.36 10.10 -6.01
C CYS A 134 -18.15 10.96 -4.76
N ASN A 135 -18.91 12.05 -4.68
CA ASN A 135 -19.02 12.87 -3.49
C ASN A 135 -20.27 12.46 -2.70
N SER A 136 -20.04 11.87 -1.52
CA SER A 136 -21.09 11.40 -0.62
C SER A 136 -21.95 12.51 -0.01
N ALA A 137 -21.59 13.79 -0.19
CA ALA A 137 -22.44 14.91 0.19
C ALA A 137 -23.69 15.04 -0.69
N TYR A 138 -23.72 14.39 -1.86
CA TYR A 138 -24.84 14.40 -2.80
C TYR A 138 -25.52 13.03 -2.88
N PRO A 139 -26.80 12.97 -3.29
CA PRO A 139 -27.50 11.72 -3.61
C PRO A 139 -26.77 10.88 -4.66
N ARG A 140 -26.87 9.55 -4.61
CA ARG A 140 -26.12 8.62 -5.49
C ARG A 140 -26.35 8.87 -6.98
N ASP A 141 -27.53 9.33 -7.37
CA ASP A 141 -27.92 9.62 -8.76
C ASP A 141 -27.22 10.85 -9.35
N ARG A 142 -26.76 11.79 -8.50
CA ARG A 142 -26.18 13.08 -8.93
C ARG A 142 -24.84 13.42 -8.28
N GLY A 143 -24.37 12.57 -7.38
CA GLY A 143 -23.14 12.75 -6.62
C GLY A 143 -21.91 12.12 -7.23
N CYS A 144 -22.01 11.49 -8.40
CA CYS A 144 -20.88 10.82 -9.05
C CYS A 144 -20.55 11.46 -10.39
N GLY A 145 -19.26 11.56 -10.70
CA GLY A 145 -18.76 11.96 -12.01
C GLY A 145 -18.99 10.86 -13.07
N PRO A 146 -18.51 11.05 -14.30
CA PRO A 146 -18.60 10.02 -15.33
C PRO A 146 -17.74 8.80 -14.97
N LEU A 147 -18.16 7.61 -15.42
CA LEU A 147 -17.31 6.43 -15.47
C LEU A 147 -16.41 6.56 -16.71
N ALA A 148 -15.13 6.87 -16.50
CA ALA A 148 -14.21 7.23 -17.57
C ALA A 148 -12.78 6.74 -17.28
N SER A 149 -11.81 7.12 -18.14
CA SER A 149 -10.39 6.91 -17.88
C SER A 149 -9.95 7.51 -16.55
N THR A 150 -8.80 7.09 -16.03
CA THR A 150 -8.33 7.51 -14.71
C THR A 150 -8.26 9.04 -14.58
N TYR A 151 -7.77 9.71 -15.64
CA TYR A 151 -7.66 11.17 -15.67
C TYR A 151 -9.01 11.85 -15.96
N ASP A 152 -9.79 11.34 -16.93
CA ASP A 152 -11.06 11.95 -17.32
C ASP A 152 -12.13 11.81 -16.23
N ALA A 153 -12.08 10.74 -15.45
CA ALA A 153 -12.93 10.55 -14.27
C ALA A 153 -12.65 11.61 -13.20
N PHE A 154 -11.38 11.99 -13.01
CA PHE A 154 -11.00 13.07 -12.09
C PHE A 154 -11.51 14.43 -12.60
N LEU A 155 -11.26 14.76 -13.87
CA LEU A 155 -11.72 16.00 -14.48
C LEU A 155 -13.25 16.12 -14.44
N GLY A 156 -13.95 15.06 -14.80
CA GLY A 156 -15.42 15.03 -14.81
C GLY A 156 -16.05 15.13 -13.42
N ALA A 157 -15.31 14.75 -12.37
CA ALA A 157 -15.77 14.88 -10.99
C ALA A 157 -15.42 16.22 -10.33
N ALA A 158 -14.46 16.98 -10.87
CA ALA A 158 -14.01 18.26 -10.31
C ALA A 158 -15.16 19.23 -9.93
N PRO A 159 -16.23 19.40 -10.73
CA PRO A 159 -17.36 20.26 -10.36
C PRO A 159 -18.10 19.81 -9.09
N LEU A 160 -18.16 18.50 -8.82
CA LEU A 160 -18.82 17.95 -7.62
C LEU A 160 -18.04 18.26 -6.33
N PHE A 161 -16.78 18.65 -6.45
CA PHE A 161 -15.90 18.98 -5.33
C PHE A 161 -15.55 20.48 -5.27
N ASN A 162 -16.22 21.33 -6.05
CA ASN A 162 -15.99 22.78 -6.12
C ASN A 162 -14.54 23.16 -6.47
N LEU A 163 -13.90 22.38 -7.35
CA LEU A 163 -12.57 22.71 -7.86
C LEU A 163 -12.63 23.73 -9.00
N THR A 164 -11.69 24.67 -9.03
CA THR A 164 -11.49 25.57 -10.17
C THR A 164 -10.57 24.95 -11.22
N SER A 165 -10.58 25.48 -12.45
CA SER A 165 -9.70 25.01 -13.53
C SER A 165 -8.22 25.08 -13.13
N ASP A 166 -7.81 26.14 -12.44
CA ASP A 166 -6.42 26.33 -11.99
C ASP A 166 -6.02 25.27 -10.94
N GLU A 167 -6.92 24.94 -10.01
CA GLU A 167 -6.71 23.90 -9.00
C GLU A 167 -6.62 22.50 -9.64
N VAL A 168 -7.36 22.26 -10.73
CA VAL A 168 -7.35 21.00 -11.50
C VAL A 168 -6.05 20.83 -12.29
N HIS A 169 -5.60 21.87 -13.01
CA HIS A 169 -4.34 21.82 -13.75
C HIS A 169 -3.11 21.82 -12.84
N GLY A 170 -3.24 22.32 -11.61
CA GLY A 170 -2.19 22.33 -10.60
C GLY A 170 -1.92 20.98 -9.91
N VAL A 171 -2.63 19.91 -10.22
CA VAL A 171 -2.45 18.59 -9.54
C VAL A 171 -1.06 17.99 -9.75
N ASN A 172 -0.39 18.29 -10.86
CA ASN A 172 0.99 17.86 -11.11
C ASN A 172 2.04 18.68 -10.32
N SER A 173 1.61 19.67 -9.54
CA SER A 173 2.51 20.43 -8.67
C SER A 173 2.88 19.64 -7.41
N SER A 174 4.07 19.91 -6.85
CA SER A 174 4.53 19.27 -5.62
C SER A 174 3.71 19.63 -4.37
N ARG A 175 2.79 20.60 -4.50
CA ARG A 175 1.93 21.12 -3.42
C ARG A 175 0.58 21.52 -4.01
N PRO A 176 -0.28 20.56 -4.40
CA PRO A 176 -1.60 20.92 -4.88
C PRO A 176 -2.42 21.45 -3.69
N PHE A 177 -3.11 22.55 -3.91
CA PHE A 177 -3.91 23.21 -2.89
C PHE A 177 -5.31 23.47 -3.45
N SER A 178 -6.33 23.20 -2.64
CA SER A 178 -7.66 23.74 -2.88
C SER A 178 -8.07 24.61 -1.71
N SER A 179 -8.66 25.75 -2.04
CA SER A 179 -9.23 26.69 -1.06
C SER A 179 -10.44 26.12 -0.30
N LYS A 180 -11.03 25.01 -0.80
CA LYS A 180 -12.22 24.37 -0.22
C LYS A 180 -11.88 22.97 0.32
N ALA A 181 -12.48 22.63 1.46
CA ALA A 181 -12.34 21.29 2.05
C ALA A 181 -12.84 20.17 1.11
N ALA A 182 -13.87 20.44 0.29
CA ALA A 182 -14.36 19.50 -0.71
C ALA A 182 -13.30 19.22 -1.79
N GLY A 183 -12.66 20.26 -2.34
CA GLY A 183 -11.62 20.12 -3.35
C GLY A 183 -10.39 19.37 -2.83
N ALA A 184 -9.96 19.68 -1.60
CA ALA A 184 -8.86 18.96 -0.95
C ALA A 184 -9.12 17.45 -0.80
N ARG A 185 -10.39 17.05 -0.58
CA ARG A 185 -10.78 15.63 -0.48
C ARG A 185 -10.65 14.87 -1.80
N LEU A 186 -10.70 15.55 -2.94
CA LEU A 186 -10.50 14.93 -4.26
C LEU A 186 -9.03 15.00 -4.70
N ILE A 187 -8.38 16.15 -4.53
CA ILE A 187 -7.01 16.41 -5.00
C ILE A 187 -6.00 15.41 -4.42
N TRP A 188 -6.02 15.15 -3.11
CA TRP A 188 -5.01 14.31 -2.47
C TRP A 188 -5.05 12.85 -2.96
N PRO A 189 -6.23 12.18 -2.96
CA PRO A 189 -6.35 10.86 -3.58
C PRO A 189 -6.02 10.85 -5.07
N ALA A 190 -6.45 11.89 -5.81
CA ALA A 190 -6.15 12.02 -7.23
C ALA A 190 -4.64 12.14 -7.48
N LEU A 191 -3.89 12.91 -6.69
CA LEU A 191 -2.43 13.00 -6.81
C LEU A 191 -1.76 11.64 -6.54
N VAL A 192 -2.25 10.88 -5.57
CA VAL A 192 -1.70 9.53 -5.30
C VAL A 192 -1.95 8.60 -6.49
N LEU A 193 -3.15 8.64 -7.08
CA LEU A 193 -3.53 7.73 -8.17
C LEU A 193 -2.97 8.15 -9.53
N LEU A 194 -2.90 9.45 -9.81
CA LEU A 194 -2.44 10.01 -11.09
C LEU A 194 -0.93 10.29 -11.09
N GLY A 195 -0.37 10.68 -9.95
CA GLY A 195 1.03 11.10 -9.82
C GLY A 195 1.98 10.02 -9.31
N SER A 196 1.48 8.88 -8.82
CA SER A 196 2.35 7.78 -8.39
C SER A 196 2.40 6.67 -9.43
N PRO A 197 3.59 6.34 -9.97
CA PRO A 197 3.76 5.12 -10.76
C PRO A 197 3.52 3.85 -9.93
N ALA A 198 3.38 3.91 -8.60
CA ALA A 198 2.99 2.74 -7.82
C ALA A 198 1.49 2.39 -7.93
N ALA A 199 0.66 3.33 -8.41
CA ALA A 199 -0.79 3.13 -8.56
C ALA A 199 -1.18 2.56 -9.94
N SER A 200 -0.26 2.57 -10.92
CA SER A 200 -0.55 2.08 -12.26
C SER A 200 -0.38 0.56 -12.33
N PHE A 201 -1.37 -0.11 -12.90
CA PHE A 201 -1.47 -1.58 -12.92
C PHE A 201 -0.25 -2.24 -13.61
N ASP A 202 0.30 -1.61 -14.64
CA ASP A 202 1.51 -2.03 -15.33
C ASP A 202 2.73 -2.12 -14.39
N ARG A 203 2.90 -1.13 -13.51
CA ARG A 203 3.99 -1.09 -12.53
C ARG A 203 3.77 -2.08 -11.41
N VAL A 204 2.53 -2.30 -11.00
CA VAL A 204 2.19 -3.37 -10.05
C VAL A 204 2.56 -4.73 -10.61
N ILE A 205 2.24 -4.99 -11.88
CA ILE A 205 2.65 -6.22 -12.58
C ILE A 205 4.17 -6.33 -12.68
N ALA A 206 4.86 -5.26 -13.09
CA ALA A 206 6.31 -5.25 -13.20
C ALA A 206 7.02 -5.50 -11.85
N ASN A 207 6.52 -4.88 -10.76
CA ASN A 207 7.13 -4.96 -9.44
C ASN A 207 6.83 -6.29 -8.72
N LEU A 208 5.59 -6.77 -8.80
CA LEU A 208 5.22 -8.05 -8.18
C LEU A 208 5.74 -9.23 -9.00
N GLY A 209 5.82 -9.06 -10.33
CA GLY A 209 6.18 -10.10 -11.27
C GLY A 209 5.40 -11.39 -11.01
N SER A 210 6.05 -12.51 -11.25
CA SER A 210 5.47 -13.84 -11.04
C SER A 210 5.41 -14.31 -9.59
N ARG A 211 5.82 -13.48 -8.61
CA ARG A 211 5.84 -13.87 -7.19
C ARG A 211 4.45 -14.12 -6.60
N LYS A 212 3.39 -13.63 -7.26
CA LYS A 212 2.00 -13.74 -6.79
C LYS A 212 1.24 -14.97 -7.33
N TYR A 213 1.80 -15.77 -8.23
CA TYR A 213 1.12 -16.95 -8.80
C TYR A 213 1.26 -18.25 -8.00
N ARG A 214 1.62 -18.16 -6.71
CA ARG A 214 1.53 -19.32 -5.82
C ARG A 214 0.05 -19.61 -5.52
N SER A 215 -0.49 -20.55 -6.31
CA SER A 215 -1.74 -21.31 -6.16
C SER A 215 -2.56 -21.07 -4.88
N ALA A 216 -3.86 -20.79 -5.06
CA ALA A 216 -4.90 -20.58 -4.05
C ALA A 216 -5.24 -21.83 -3.19
N GLY A 217 -4.27 -22.71 -2.95
CA GLY A 217 -4.45 -23.89 -2.11
C GLY A 217 -4.32 -23.56 -0.63
N HIS A 218 -3.12 -23.24 -0.16
CA HIS A 218 -2.82 -23.06 1.28
C HIS A 218 -1.57 -22.18 1.44
N THR A 219 -1.63 -21.15 2.29
CA THR A 219 -0.45 -20.41 2.74
C THR A 219 -0.02 -20.92 4.12
N SER A 220 1.14 -21.58 4.17
CA SER A 220 1.68 -22.09 5.43
C SER A 220 2.38 -20.96 6.18
N PHE A 221 1.70 -20.40 7.18
CA PHE A 221 2.34 -19.54 8.19
C PHE A 221 2.97 -20.41 9.27
N SER A 222 4.12 -20.00 9.80
CA SER A 222 4.74 -20.69 10.94
C SER A 222 3.88 -20.47 12.19
N VAL A 223 3.02 -21.45 12.49
CA VAL A 223 2.19 -21.47 13.71
C VAL A 223 3.08 -21.34 14.95
N PHE A 224 4.30 -21.89 14.89
CA PHE A 224 5.30 -21.74 15.93
C PHE A 224 5.73 -20.28 16.13
N GLY A 225 6.09 -19.57 15.06
CA GLY A 225 6.50 -18.17 15.14
C GLY A 225 5.39 -17.25 15.64
N LEU A 226 4.16 -17.47 15.18
CA LEU A 226 3.00 -16.67 15.60
C LEU A 226 2.64 -16.92 17.07
N SER A 227 2.70 -18.19 17.50
CA SER A 227 2.49 -18.56 18.91
C SER A 227 3.56 -17.97 19.82
N PHE A 228 4.82 -18.00 19.38
CA PHE A 228 5.95 -17.46 20.14
C PHE A 228 5.79 -15.96 20.37
N VAL A 229 5.45 -15.19 19.33
CA VAL A 229 5.29 -13.73 19.44
C VAL A 229 4.11 -13.36 20.36
N VAL A 230 2.98 -14.07 20.24
CA VAL A 230 1.80 -13.80 21.08
C VAL A 230 2.07 -14.14 22.55
N LEU A 231 2.67 -15.30 22.82
CA LEU A 231 3.00 -15.73 24.19
C LEU A 231 4.05 -14.81 24.82
N PHE A 232 5.12 -14.48 24.08
CA PHE A 232 6.16 -13.62 24.59
C PHE A 232 5.63 -12.21 24.87
N GLY A 233 4.82 -11.65 23.97
CA GLY A 233 4.17 -10.36 24.17
C GLY A 233 3.22 -10.34 25.37
N ALA A 234 2.41 -11.39 25.56
CA ALA A 234 1.52 -11.51 26.71
C ALA A 234 2.30 -11.59 28.04
N VAL A 235 3.43 -12.30 28.06
CA VAL A 235 4.32 -12.35 29.22
C VAL A 235 4.93 -10.98 29.50
N THR A 236 5.45 -10.28 28.50
CA THR A 236 6.03 -8.93 28.67
C THR A 236 4.99 -7.96 29.24
N ILE A 237 3.78 -7.93 28.67
CA ILE A 237 2.70 -7.07 29.15
C ILE A 237 2.31 -7.44 30.59
N GLY A 238 2.16 -8.74 30.88
CA GLY A 238 1.87 -9.23 32.24
C GLY A 238 2.95 -8.83 33.25
N THR A 239 4.23 -8.94 32.88
CA THR A 239 5.34 -8.49 33.76
C THR A 239 5.30 -6.99 34.03
N SER A 240 4.89 -6.17 33.04
CA SER A 240 4.75 -4.72 33.23
C SER A 240 3.70 -4.39 34.28
N PHE A 241 2.54 -5.05 34.26
CA PHE A 241 1.47 -4.79 35.24
C PHE A 241 1.80 -5.33 36.64
N LEU A 242 2.53 -6.44 36.72
CA LEU A 242 2.95 -7.01 38.00
C LEU A 242 4.12 -6.25 38.63
N LEU A 243 4.94 -5.55 37.84
CA LEU A 243 6.08 -4.80 38.35
C LEU A 243 5.65 -3.74 39.37
N GLU A 244 4.62 -2.95 39.06
CA GLU A 244 4.10 -1.91 39.96
C GLU A 244 3.54 -2.48 41.27
N HIS A 245 2.87 -3.63 41.19
CA HIS A 245 2.31 -4.32 42.36
C HIS A 245 3.41 -4.93 43.25
N LEU A 246 4.42 -5.55 42.64
CA LEU A 246 5.56 -6.13 43.36
C LEU A 246 6.42 -5.03 44.00
N LEU A 247 6.68 -3.94 43.28
CA LEU A 247 7.39 -2.78 43.81
C LEU A 247 6.62 -2.12 44.95
N SER A 248 5.29 -2.00 44.85
CA SER A 248 4.43 -1.47 45.92
C SER A 248 4.41 -2.35 47.18
N CYS A 249 4.48 -3.67 47.04
CA CYS A 249 4.59 -4.60 48.18
C CYS A 249 5.97 -4.57 48.83
N LEU A 250 7.03 -4.43 48.03
CA LEU A 250 8.41 -4.35 48.52
C LEU A 250 8.71 -2.97 49.14
N SER A 251 8.16 -1.88 48.60
CA SER A 251 8.33 -0.53 49.17
C SER A 251 7.66 -0.41 50.54
N ARG A 252 6.48 -1.00 50.75
CA ARG A 252 5.82 -1.05 52.07
C ARG A 252 6.63 -1.76 53.16
N ARG A 253 7.56 -2.64 52.80
CA ARG A 253 8.43 -3.34 53.78
C ARG A 253 9.72 -2.56 54.11
N HIS A 254 10.11 -1.58 53.30
CA HIS A 254 11.38 -0.86 53.45
C HIS A 254 11.15 0.61 53.77
N LYS A 255 11.21 0.96 55.07
CA LYS A 255 10.96 2.32 55.58
C LYS A 255 11.96 3.37 55.02
N ASP A 256 13.14 2.93 54.58
CA ASP A 256 14.21 3.75 53.99
C ASP A 256 13.93 4.27 52.57
N ARG A 257 12.86 3.82 51.90
CA ARG A 257 12.53 4.25 50.53
C ARG A 257 11.58 5.44 50.44
N GLN A 258 11.12 5.98 51.57
CA GLN A 258 10.22 7.15 51.57
C GLN A 258 10.80 8.36 50.83
N TYR A 259 12.12 8.59 50.94
CA TYR A 259 12.76 9.68 50.22
C TYR A 259 12.81 9.42 48.70
N ALA A 260 13.18 8.21 48.27
CA ALA A 260 13.27 7.87 46.85
C ALA A 260 11.89 7.87 46.16
N ASP A 261 10.85 7.41 46.85
CA ASP A 261 9.48 7.43 46.34
C ASP A 261 8.95 8.88 46.25
N LEU A 262 9.23 9.73 47.26
CA LEU A 262 8.87 11.14 47.21
C LEU A 262 9.65 11.88 46.12
N GLU A 263 10.95 11.62 45.97
CA GLU A 263 11.79 12.19 44.91
C GLU A 263 11.25 11.84 43.52
N TRP A 264 10.89 10.57 43.31
CA TRP A 264 10.27 10.09 42.08
C TRP A 264 8.94 10.79 41.80
N VAL A 265 8.07 10.89 42.80
CA VAL A 265 6.78 11.58 42.67
C VAL A 265 6.97 13.06 42.40
N THR A 266 7.88 13.74 43.11
CA THR A 266 8.13 15.18 42.95
C THR A 266 8.70 15.54 41.57
N ASN A 267 9.44 14.63 40.95
CA ASN A 267 9.97 14.81 39.60
C ASN A 267 8.93 14.54 38.49
N GLY A 268 7.72 14.09 38.84
CA GLY A 268 6.62 13.95 37.89
C GLY A 268 6.16 15.30 37.32
N ALA A 269 5.77 15.33 36.04
CA ALA A 269 5.42 16.57 35.34
C ALA A 269 4.30 17.38 36.03
N ILE A 270 3.29 16.70 36.58
CA ILE A 270 2.16 17.35 37.28
C ILE A 270 2.60 17.90 38.64
N GLN A 271 3.56 17.24 39.29
CA GLN A 271 4.11 17.66 40.58
C GLN A 271 5.06 18.84 40.43
N LEU A 272 5.90 18.87 39.40
CA LEU A 272 6.70 20.05 39.04
C LEU A 272 5.82 21.26 38.69
N HIS A 273 4.72 21.03 37.96
CA HIS A 273 3.76 22.08 37.64
C HIS A 273 3.10 22.63 38.93
N ARG A 274 2.70 21.76 39.86
CA ARG A 274 2.22 22.18 41.19
C ARG A 274 3.25 23.04 41.92
N LEU A 275 4.51 22.60 42.01
CA LEU A 275 5.56 23.33 42.74
C LEU A 275 5.76 24.74 42.15
N ALA A 276 5.72 24.88 40.82
CA ALA A 276 5.79 26.18 40.15
C ALA A 276 4.62 27.12 40.50
N HIS A 277 3.41 26.57 40.70
CA HIS A 277 2.24 27.33 41.16
C HIS A 277 2.29 27.66 42.66
N GLU A 278 2.87 26.78 43.47
CA GLU A 278 3.00 26.96 44.92
C GLU A 278 4.00 28.07 45.27
N GLU A 279 5.12 28.17 44.55
CA GLU A 279 6.10 29.28 44.67
C GLU A 279 5.51 30.66 44.31
N ARG A 280 4.44 30.69 43.52
CA ARG A 280 3.71 31.92 43.14
C ARG A 280 2.67 32.34 44.20
N GLY A 281 2.57 31.63 45.32
CA GLY A 281 1.76 32.05 46.48
C GLY A 281 0.31 31.57 46.50
N GLN A 282 -0.07 30.58 45.66
CA GLN A 282 -1.40 29.97 45.67
C GLN A 282 -1.32 28.55 46.24
N SER A 283 -1.57 28.41 47.55
CA SER A 283 -1.15 27.23 48.33
C SER A 283 -2.30 26.52 49.07
N SER A 284 -3.20 25.87 48.33
CA SER A 284 -4.12 24.89 48.93
C SER A 284 -4.20 23.57 48.17
N TRP A 285 -3.04 22.97 47.90
CA TRP A 285 -2.92 21.65 47.26
C TRP A 285 -3.06 20.52 48.29
N LEU A 286 -3.84 19.50 47.93
CA LEU A 286 -4.04 18.27 48.69
C LEU A 286 -3.36 17.09 47.97
N ARG A 287 -2.94 16.08 48.75
CA ARG A 287 -2.30 14.84 48.24
C ARG A 287 -1.01 15.08 47.45
N CYS A 288 -0.19 16.00 47.94
CA CYS A 288 1.09 16.39 47.34
C CYS A 288 2.15 15.28 47.34
N ASP A 289 1.92 14.21 48.09
CA ASP A 289 2.74 12.99 48.19
C ASP A 289 2.39 11.91 47.15
N ARG A 290 1.39 12.16 46.27
CA ARG A 290 0.94 11.22 45.24
C ARG A 290 1.19 11.75 43.84
N GLU A 291 1.15 10.90 42.83
CA GLU A 291 1.41 11.28 41.43
C GLU A 291 0.48 12.39 40.90
N VAL A 292 -0.77 12.43 41.35
CA VAL A 292 -1.76 13.45 40.95
C VAL A 292 -2.18 14.30 42.15
N PRO A 293 -1.68 15.54 42.28
CA PRO A 293 -2.12 16.48 43.30
C PRO A 293 -3.51 17.04 42.98
N ILE A 294 -4.29 17.34 44.01
CA ILE A 294 -5.67 17.83 43.87
C ILE A 294 -5.73 19.26 44.42
N ASN A 295 -6.21 20.20 43.61
CA ASN A 295 -6.50 21.55 44.08
C ASN A 295 -7.89 21.58 44.73
N ASN A 296 -8.06 22.42 45.75
CA ASN A 296 -9.40 22.71 46.27
C ASN A 296 -10.24 23.34 45.15
N ALA A 297 -11.48 22.87 44.99
CA ALA A 297 -12.34 23.20 43.85
C ALA A 297 -12.65 24.70 43.67
N GLU A 298 -12.34 25.53 44.66
CA GLU A 298 -12.59 26.98 44.65
C GLU A 298 -11.34 27.83 44.35
N ALA A 299 -10.16 27.23 44.20
CA ALA A 299 -8.93 27.96 43.91
C ALA A 299 -8.71 28.12 42.39
N LEU A 300 -8.76 29.36 41.90
CA LEU A 300 -8.43 29.72 40.52
C LEU A 300 -6.95 29.45 40.24
N LEU A 301 -6.65 28.80 39.11
CA LEU A 301 -5.27 28.58 38.66
C LEU A 301 -4.77 29.79 37.85
N PRO A 302 -3.48 30.14 37.96
CA PRO A 302 -2.87 31.21 37.17
C PRO A 302 -2.99 30.93 35.68
N ILE A 303 -3.32 31.97 34.92
CA ILE A 303 -3.45 31.89 33.47
C ILE A 303 -2.15 32.44 32.85
N LEU A 304 -1.81 31.93 31.67
CA LEU A 304 -0.65 32.41 30.93
C LEU A 304 -0.86 33.87 30.49
N ASP A 305 -0.06 34.78 31.05
CA ASP A 305 0.08 36.15 30.58
C ASP A 305 1.09 36.20 29.43
N ILE A 306 0.58 36.62 28.27
CA ILE A 306 1.30 36.74 27.01
C ILE A 306 1.57 38.20 26.62
N SER A 307 1.48 39.12 27.59
CA SER A 307 1.74 40.55 27.37
C SER A 307 3.15 40.83 26.82
N ASP A 308 4.13 39.99 27.15
CA ASP A 308 5.43 39.92 26.47
C ASP A 308 5.59 38.56 25.75
N PRO A 309 5.51 38.52 24.40
CA PRO A 309 5.66 37.29 23.63
C PRO A 309 7.02 36.60 23.76
N HIS A 310 8.06 37.33 24.18
CA HIS A 310 9.41 36.79 24.36
C HIS A 310 9.69 36.36 25.80
N HIS A 311 8.80 36.67 26.74
CA HIS A 311 8.92 36.26 28.14
C HIS A 311 7.53 36.04 28.78
N PRO A 312 6.83 34.96 28.40
CA PRO A 312 5.51 34.66 28.94
C PRO A 312 5.61 34.30 30.42
N THR A 313 4.69 34.83 31.22
CA THR A 313 4.62 34.54 32.67
C THR A 313 3.24 34.03 33.06
N LEU A 314 3.10 33.40 34.22
CA LEU A 314 1.78 33.05 34.76
C LEU A 314 1.27 34.19 35.66
N THR A 315 0.00 34.56 35.57
CA THR A 315 -0.65 35.60 36.40
C THR A 315 -1.90 35.08 37.07
#